data_AF-A0A2V5Q0T2-F1
#
_entry.id   AF-A0A2V5Q0T2-F1
#
_cell.length_a   1.000
_cell.length_b   1.000
_cell.length_c   1.000
_cell.angle_alpha   90.00
_cell.angle_beta   90.00
_cell.angle_gamma   90.00
#
_symmetry.space_group_name_H-M   'P 1'
#
loop_
_entity.id
_entity.type
_entity.pdbx_description
1 polymer ?
#
loop_
_entity_poly.entity_id
_entity_poly.type
_entity_poly.pdbx_seq_one_letter_code
_entity_poly.pdbx_strand_id
1 'polypeptide(L)'
;MAACAAGKSTAISAKMNRLAQASSKVDRVRLLLNTLMPTHGSSIDVRPFTVRLHFHGDLDFFLGSRTRRRTVERILIEKTSIKDVIESCGVPHPEVDLIVVNGEAADFGYGMTGDAEIEVYPPGIQYLQSRKKRLQANTVKCFVTDGHLGKLTRNLRMLGFDVAYDPEAEDRQLLDVMDRENRALLTRDRRLLMHAVVRTGYCPRSQDPDEQTVEVIRRFNLLGLIAPFIRCLRCNASLQEITKADIIEELEPLTKIYYEQFRRCTGCGQIYWPGSHFPKLQKRLEKIRANVGS
;
A
#
# COMPACT_ATOMS: atom_id res chain seq x y z
N MET A 1 1.85 19.77 5.82
CA MET A 1 0.53 19.98 5.18
C MET A 1 0.70 19.82 3.67
N ALA A 2 0.44 18.63 3.14
CA ALA A 2 0.31 18.43 1.69
C ALA A 2 -1.19 18.38 1.40
N ALA A 3 -1.70 19.41 0.72
CA ALA A 3 -3.09 19.50 0.32
C ALA A 3 -3.38 18.39 -0.70
N CYS A 4 -4.29 17.49 -0.35
CA CYS A 4 -4.84 16.51 -1.28
C CYS A 4 -5.70 17.30 -2.28
N ALA A 5 -5.25 17.40 -3.53
CA ALA A 5 -5.93 18.16 -4.57
C ALA A 5 -7.36 17.62 -4.76
N ALA A 6 -8.33 18.53 -4.72
CA ALA A 6 -9.72 18.22 -4.93
C ALA A 6 -9.96 17.63 -6.32
N GLY A 7 -10.51 16.41 -6.34
CA GLY A 7 -11.45 15.92 -7.35
C GLY A 7 -11.04 15.99 -8.81
N LYS A 8 -10.18 15.07 -9.27
CA LYS A 8 -10.22 14.59 -10.66
C LYS A 8 -10.04 13.06 -10.69
N SER A 9 -11.04 12.38 -11.26
CA SER A 9 -11.16 10.95 -11.64
C SER A 9 -10.02 10.01 -11.21
N THR A 10 -10.30 9.11 -10.26
CA THR A 10 -9.37 8.07 -9.75
C THR A 10 -9.56 6.71 -10.43
N ALA A 11 -9.83 6.72 -11.74
CA ALA A 11 -9.70 5.53 -12.56
C ALA A 11 -8.26 5.45 -13.06
N ILE A 12 -7.53 4.40 -12.66
CA ILE A 12 -6.16 4.12 -13.13
C ILE A 12 -6.14 4.05 -14.68
N SER A 13 -7.24 3.60 -15.29
CA SER A 13 -7.39 3.47 -16.74
C SER A 13 -7.84 4.73 -17.52
N ALA A 14 -8.40 5.78 -16.91
CA ALA A 14 -9.14 6.80 -17.69
C ALA A 14 -8.32 7.94 -18.35
N LYS A 15 -6.98 7.90 -18.38
CA LYS A 15 -6.19 9.04 -18.91
C LYS A 15 -5.01 8.75 -19.83
N MET A 16 -4.88 7.53 -20.38
CA MET A 16 -3.83 7.23 -21.39
C MET A 16 -4.32 7.02 -22.82
N ASN A 17 -5.63 7.09 -23.11
CA ASN A 17 -6.17 6.86 -24.45
C ASN A 17 -6.10 8.05 -25.43
N ARG A 18 -5.25 9.06 -25.22
CA ARG A 18 -5.03 10.15 -26.20
C ARG A 18 -3.59 10.34 -26.67
N LEU A 19 -2.65 9.50 -26.24
CA LEU A 19 -1.25 9.58 -26.69
C LEU A 19 -0.74 8.29 -27.38
N ALA A 20 -1.57 7.25 -27.49
CA ALA A 20 -1.20 5.96 -28.08
C ALA A 20 -1.65 5.78 -29.55
N GLN A 21 -1.81 6.87 -30.31
CA GLN A 21 -1.97 6.84 -31.76
C GLN A 21 -0.86 7.65 -32.44
N ALA A 22 0.40 7.25 -32.23
CA ALA A 22 1.48 7.55 -33.15
C ALA A 22 2.60 6.51 -32.93
N SER A 23 3.09 5.95 -34.04
CA SER A 23 4.17 4.96 -34.16
C SER A 23 3.79 3.48 -33.96
N SER A 24 2.93 2.99 -34.85
CA SER A 24 3.17 1.68 -35.46
C SER A 24 4.43 1.75 -36.34
N LYS A 25 5.40 0.85 -36.15
CA LYS A 25 6.02 -0.01 -37.18
C LYS A 25 7.47 -0.39 -36.85
N VAL A 26 7.75 -1.68 -37.13
CA VAL A 26 9.05 -2.39 -37.30
C VAL A 26 9.97 -2.43 -36.06
N ASP A 27 10.57 -3.55 -35.63
CA ASP A 27 11.17 -4.66 -36.38
C ASP A 27 11.21 -5.98 -35.59
N ARG A 28 11.13 -7.09 -36.32
CA ARG A 28 11.49 -8.45 -35.89
C ARG A 28 13.02 -8.61 -35.99
N VAL A 29 13.72 -9.06 -34.95
CA VAL A 29 14.92 -9.90 -35.11
C VAL A 29 15.03 -10.91 -33.96
N ARG A 30 15.49 -12.10 -34.33
CA ARG A 30 15.58 -13.36 -33.61
C ARG A 30 17.07 -13.62 -33.25
N LEU A 31 17.29 -14.24 -32.08
CA LEU A 31 18.44 -15.09 -31.68
C LEU A 31 19.87 -14.50 -31.53
N LEU A 32 20.54 -14.89 -30.42
CA LEU A 32 21.93 -15.38 -30.25
C LEU A 32 22.45 -14.99 -28.84
N LEU A 33 22.53 -15.90 -27.87
CA LEU A 33 23.71 -16.75 -27.56
C LEU A 33 25.05 -16.00 -27.59
N ASN A 34 25.63 -15.89 -26.38
CA ASN A 34 27.04 -15.74 -26.04
C ASN A 34 27.89 -14.73 -26.83
N THR A 35 28.22 -13.62 -26.16
CA THR A 35 29.56 -13.02 -26.33
C THR A 35 30.01 -12.45 -24.99
N LEU A 36 31.00 -13.11 -24.39
CA LEU A 36 31.84 -12.57 -23.33
C LEU A 36 32.52 -11.30 -23.84
N MET A 37 32.42 -10.21 -23.07
CA MET A 37 33.37 -9.10 -23.14
C MET A 37 33.74 -8.69 -21.71
N PRO A 38 35.03 -8.53 -21.40
CA PRO A 38 35.51 -8.20 -20.06
C PRO A 38 35.43 -6.70 -19.82
N THR A 39 34.87 -6.28 -18.70
CA THR A 39 34.98 -4.89 -18.24
C THR A 39 35.69 -4.86 -16.90
N HIS A 40 36.93 -4.36 -16.94
CA HIS A 40 37.67 -3.91 -15.78
C HIS A 40 36.81 -2.99 -14.91
N GLY A 41 36.60 -3.39 -13.66
CA GLY A 41 36.09 -2.55 -12.58
C GLY A 41 36.72 -3.07 -11.29
N SER A 42 37.56 -2.25 -10.67
CA SER A 42 38.33 -2.51 -9.45
C SER A 42 37.58 -3.36 -8.42
N SER A 43 38.00 -4.61 -8.24
CA SER A 43 37.59 -5.42 -7.10
C SER A 43 38.18 -4.79 -5.84
N ILE A 44 37.38 -4.04 -5.10
CA ILE A 44 37.68 -3.82 -3.69
C ILE A 44 37.58 -5.20 -3.05
N ASP A 45 38.72 -5.74 -2.64
CA ASP A 45 38.83 -7.05 -2.00
C ASP A 45 38.21 -6.97 -0.60
N VAL A 46 36.88 -6.96 -0.54
CA VAL A 46 36.13 -6.97 0.72
C VAL A 46 36.18 -8.40 1.22
N ARG A 47 36.89 -8.62 2.34
CA ARG A 47 36.88 -9.92 3.00
C ARG A 47 35.42 -10.29 3.34
N PRO A 48 35.00 -11.55 3.13
CA PRO A 48 33.68 -11.99 3.52
C PRO A 48 33.41 -11.63 4.99
N PHE A 49 32.26 -11.03 5.25
CA PHE A 49 31.85 -10.60 6.59
C PHE A 49 30.43 -11.07 6.89
N THR A 50 30.12 -11.23 8.17
CA THR A 50 28.86 -11.81 8.64
C THR A 50 27.98 -10.73 9.24
N VAL A 51 26.76 -10.63 8.73
CA VAL A 51 25.72 -9.78 9.32
C VAL A 51 24.62 -10.64 9.93
N ARG A 52 24.20 -10.28 11.13
CA ARG A 52 23.12 -10.94 11.86
C ARG A 52 21.96 -9.97 12.02
N LEU A 53 20.80 -10.34 11.46
CA LEU A 53 19.59 -9.54 11.46
C LEU A 53 18.60 -10.10 12.47
N HIS A 54 18.12 -9.26 13.38
CA HIS A 54 17.05 -9.55 14.33
C HIS A 54 15.79 -8.79 13.91
N PHE A 55 14.77 -9.53 13.50
CA PHE A 55 13.47 -9.02 13.09
C PHE A 55 12.51 -9.00 14.27
N HIS A 56 11.93 -7.85 14.54
CA HIS A 56 11.01 -7.62 15.66
C HIS A 56 9.55 -7.52 15.20
N GLY A 57 8.63 -7.58 16.17
CA GLY A 57 7.20 -7.45 15.92
C GLY A 57 6.66 -8.53 14.99
N ASP A 58 5.89 -8.10 14.00
CA ASP A 58 5.23 -8.94 13.00
C ASP A 58 6.07 -9.16 11.73
N LEU A 59 7.34 -8.72 11.70
CA LEU A 59 8.21 -8.91 10.53
C LEU A 59 8.59 -10.37 10.29
N ASP A 60 8.47 -11.24 11.31
CA ASP A 60 8.66 -12.68 11.15
C ASP A 60 7.68 -13.32 10.16
N PHE A 61 6.54 -12.67 9.89
CA PHE A 61 5.60 -13.03 8.81
C PHE A 61 6.28 -13.13 7.44
N PHE A 62 7.31 -12.32 7.20
CA PHE A 62 8.01 -12.30 5.92
C PHE A 62 9.06 -13.39 5.80
N LEU A 63 9.56 -13.89 6.92
CA LEU A 63 10.62 -14.88 6.95
C LEU A 63 10.07 -16.23 6.49
N GLY A 64 10.83 -16.91 5.64
CA GLY A 64 10.46 -18.25 5.15
C GLY A 64 10.33 -19.26 6.30
N SER A 65 9.63 -20.38 6.05
CA SER A 65 9.37 -21.43 7.06
C SER A 65 10.63 -22.03 7.70
N ARG A 66 11.77 -22.01 6.98
CA ARG A 66 13.09 -22.47 7.47
C ARG A 66 13.74 -21.48 8.45
N THR A 67 13.22 -20.26 8.53
CA THR A 67 13.77 -19.12 9.27
C THR A 67 12.72 -18.46 10.16
N ARG A 68 11.72 -19.20 10.66
CA ARG A 68 10.82 -18.73 11.76
C ARG A 68 11.56 -18.31 13.04
N ARG A 69 12.90 -18.39 13.06
CA ARG A 69 13.74 -17.71 14.03
C ARG A 69 13.77 -16.23 13.65
N ARG A 70 13.45 -15.36 14.61
CA ARG A 70 13.56 -13.89 14.47
C ARG A 70 14.97 -13.41 14.12
N THR A 71 15.95 -14.31 14.08
CA THR A 71 17.34 -14.02 13.73
C THR A 71 17.72 -14.72 12.43
N VAL A 72 18.27 -13.96 11.48
CA VAL A 72 18.81 -14.45 10.20
C VAL A 72 20.28 -14.05 10.10
N GLU A 73 21.14 -15.00 9.76
CA GLU A 73 22.56 -14.76 9.52
C GLU A 73 22.85 -14.79 8.00
N ARG A 74 23.66 -13.84 7.54
CA ARG A 74 24.08 -13.70 6.14
C ARG A 74 25.57 -13.44 6.06
N ILE A 75 26.22 -14.09 5.10
CA ILE A 75 27.61 -13.80 4.72
C ILE A 75 27.56 -12.91 3.48
N LEU A 76 28.22 -11.77 3.54
CA LEU A 76 28.34 -10.80 2.47
C LEU A 76 29.79 -10.75 1.98
N ILE A 77 29.97 -10.66 0.67
CA ILE A 77 31.29 -10.67 0.01
C ILE A 77 31.61 -9.34 -0.69
N GLU A 78 30.67 -8.41 -0.68
CA GLU A 78 30.78 -7.11 -1.31
C GLU A 78 30.04 -6.06 -0.48
N LYS A 79 30.25 -4.79 -0.82
CA LYS A 79 29.53 -3.69 -0.19
C LYS A 79 28.07 -3.74 -0.63
N THR A 80 27.17 -4.04 0.30
CA THR A 80 25.72 -4.14 0.05
C THR A 80 24.97 -3.14 0.91
N SER A 81 23.90 -2.52 0.39
CA SER A 81 23.08 -1.63 1.21
C SER A 81 22.25 -2.44 2.21
N ILE A 82 21.98 -1.89 3.39
CA ILE A 82 21.15 -2.56 4.38
C ILE A 82 19.74 -2.84 3.87
N LYS A 83 19.22 -2.01 2.96
CA LYS A 83 17.96 -2.26 2.25
C LYS A 83 18.02 -3.58 1.49
N ASP A 84 19.03 -3.78 0.65
CA ASP A 84 19.14 -4.98 -0.16
C ASP A 84 19.31 -6.24 0.72
N VAL A 85 20.04 -6.14 1.84
CA VAL A 85 20.17 -7.25 2.79
C VAL A 85 18.81 -7.59 3.42
N ILE A 86 18.03 -6.60 3.87
CA ILE A 86 16.70 -6.81 4.44
C ILE A 86 15.74 -7.41 3.41
N GLU A 87 15.72 -6.88 2.19
CA GLU A 87 14.87 -7.37 1.11
C GLU A 87 15.25 -8.79 0.67
N SER A 88 16.54 -9.14 0.70
CA SER A 88 17.03 -10.51 0.45
C SER A 88 16.51 -11.53 1.48
N CYS A 89 16.12 -11.06 2.67
CA CYS A 89 15.45 -11.88 3.68
C CYS A 89 13.95 -12.03 3.43
N GLY A 90 13.38 -11.33 2.43
CA GLY A 90 11.97 -11.39 2.07
C GLY A 90 11.11 -10.28 2.71
N VAL A 91 11.70 -9.36 3.46
CA VAL A 91 11.01 -8.25 4.16
C VAL A 91 10.99 -7.01 3.25
N PRO A 92 9.81 -6.54 2.81
CA PRO A 92 9.73 -5.32 2.01
C PRO A 92 10.15 -4.08 2.81
N HIS A 93 10.91 -3.15 2.21
CA HIS A 93 11.34 -1.94 2.90
C HIS A 93 10.21 -1.03 3.42
N PRO A 94 8.98 -0.96 2.83
CA PRO A 94 7.90 -0.14 3.40
C PRO A 94 7.33 -0.71 4.72
N GLU A 95 7.69 -1.94 5.06
CA GLU A 95 7.30 -2.63 6.30
C GLU A 95 8.31 -2.38 7.44
N VAL A 96 9.41 -1.67 7.17
CA VAL A 96 10.47 -1.39 8.14
C VAL A 96 10.48 0.09 8.48
N ASP A 97 10.43 0.40 9.78
CA ASP A 97 10.33 1.78 10.30
C ASP A 97 11.57 2.23 11.08
N LEU A 98 12.30 1.31 11.70
CA LEU A 98 13.55 1.61 12.37
C LEU A 98 14.56 0.50 12.12
N ILE A 99 15.78 0.91 11.80
CA ILE A 99 16.94 0.05 11.63
C ILE A 99 18.00 0.52 12.61
N VAL A 100 18.56 -0.42 13.38
CA VAL A 100 19.66 -0.16 14.32
C VAL A 100 20.82 -1.07 13.95
N VAL A 101 22.00 -0.48 13.68
CA VAL A 101 23.23 -1.20 13.36
C VAL A 101 24.21 -0.98 14.50
N ASN A 102 24.61 -2.05 15.19
CA ASN A 102 25.52 -1.99 16.34
C ASN A 102 25.14 -0.93 17.39
N GLY A 103 23.84 -0.75 17.64
CA GLY A 103 23.28 0.22 18.60
C GLY A 103 22.92 1.60 18.00
N GLU A 104 23.40 1.94 16.81
CA GLU A 104 23.18 3.24 16.16
C GLU A 104 22.07 3.20 15.10
N ALA A 105 21.28 4.27 15.00
CA ALA A 105 20.20 4.34 14.00
C ALA A 105 20.76 4.51 12.59
N ALA A 106 20.21 3.75 11.64
CA ALA A 106 20.60 3.79 10.23
C ALA A 106 19.39 4.00 9.31
N ASP A 107 19.65 4.46 8.09
CA ASP A 107 18.67 4.45 7.00
C ASP A 107 18.97 3.35 5.98
N PHE A 108 18.06 3.18 5.02
CA PHE A 108 18.16 2.17 3.97
C PHE A 108 19.42 2.27 3.10
N GLY A 109 20.06 3.45 3.03
CA GLY A 109 21.27 3.68 2.25
C GLY A 109 22.57 3.28 2.97
N TYR A 110 22.49 2.87 4.24
CA TYR A 110 23.66 2.45 5.00
C TYR A 110 24.36 1.27 4.30
N GLY A 111 25.62 1.49 3.89
CA GLY A 111 26.42 0.49 3.19
C GLY A 111 27.18 -0.39 4.18
N MET A 112 26.97 -1.70 4.10
CA MET A 112 27.67 -2.65 4.96
C MET A 112 29.07 -2.96 4.45
N THR A 113 30.05 -2.96 5.34
CA THR A 113 31.48 -3.21 5.01
C THR A 113 32.20 -4.15 5.98
N GLY A 114 31.50 -4.72 6.95
CA GLY A 114 32.06 -5.56 8.00
C GLY A 114 30.98 -6.19 8.87
N ASP A 115 31.41 -7.00 9.83
CA ASP A 115 30.48 -7.72 10.71
C ASP A 115 29.55 -6.76 11.45
N ALA A 116 28.27 -7.12 11.53
CA ALA A 116 27.27 -6.25 12.15
C ALA A 116 26.11 -7.02 12.77
N GLU A 117 25.65 -6.53 13.91
CA GLU A 117 24.37 -6.88 14.52
C GLU A 117 23.34 -5.82 14.13
N ILE A 118 22.25 -6.25 13.51
CA ILE A 118 21.24 -5.40 12.91
C ILE A 118 19.89 -5.71 13.55
N GLU A 119 19.23 -4.71 14.12
CA GLU A 119 17.86 -4.82 14.61
C GLU A 119 16.91 -4.12 13.64
N VAL A 120 15.86 -4.83 13.22
CA VAL A 120 14.89 -4.38 12.22
C VAL A 120 13.51 -4.36 12.86
N TYR A 121 12.90 -3.18 12.90
CA TYR A 121 11.63 -2.96 13.58
C TYR A 121 10.52 -2.54 12.61
N PRO A 122 9.30 -3.09 12.75
CA PRO A 122 8.16 -2.64 12.01
C PRO A 122 7.60 -1.31 12.55
N PRO A 123 6.81 -0.61 11.73
CA PRO A 123 6.01 0.53 12.14
C PRO A 123 5.09 0.24 13.32
N GLY A 124 4.83 1.26 14.13
CA GLY A 124 3.83 1.19 15.21
C GLY A 124 4.34 0.63 16.55
N ILE A 125 5.53 0.04 16.60
CA ILE A 125 6.16 -0.30 17.89
C ILE A 125 6.65 0.99 18.56
N GLN A 126 6.11 1.28 19.76
CA GLN A 126 6.63 2.31 20.65
C GLN A 126 7.94 1.81 21.25
N TYR A 127 9.04 2.35 20.75
CA TYR A 127 10.36 2.05 21.29
C TYR A 127 10.74 3.11 22.32
N LEU A 128 11.34 2.67 23.44
CA LEU A 128 11.81 3.54 24.54
C LEU A 128 12.78 4.63 24.05
N GLN A 129 13.47 4.42 22.92
CA GLN A 129 14.33 5.43 22.28
C GLN A 129 13.57 6.21 21.20
N SER A 130 12.46 6.85 21.58
CA SER A 130 11.54 7.63 20.73
C SER A 130 12.17 8.81 19.97
N ARG A 131 13.48 9.05 20.11
CA ARG A 131 14.25 10.11 19.43
C ARG A 131 14.92 9.67 18.13
N LYS A 132 14.95 8.36 17.81
CA LYS A 132 15.59 7.86 16.58
C LYS A 132 14.71 8.12 15.34
N LYS A 133 15.35 8.48 14.22
CA LYS A 133 14.72 8.81 12.93
C LYS A 133 13.86 7.64 12.44
N ARG A 134 12.56 7.90 12.20
CA ARG A 134 11.61 6.92 11.64
C ARG A 134 11.66 6.93 10.12
N LEU A 135 11.56 5.77 9.51
CA LEU A 135 11.65 5.58 8.06
C LEU A 135 10.28 5.68 7.37
N GLN A 136 9.19 5.40 8.09
CA GLN A 136 7.84 5.35 7.52
C GLN A 136 6.96 6.51 7.96
N ALA A 137 6.22 7.07 7.00
CA ALA A 137 5.14 7.99 7.30
C ALA A 137 3.93 7.24 7.88
N ASN A 138 3.30 7.81 8.91
CA ASN A 138 2.14 7.21 9.59
C ASN A 138 0.84 8.01 9.37
N THR A 139 0.82 9.04 8.52
CA THR A 139 -0.35 9.91 8.30
C THR A 139 -0.92 9.87 6.88
N VAL A 140 -0.64 8.81 6.10
CA VAL A 140 -1.14 8.69 4.73
C VAL A 140 -2.62 8.33 4.74
N LYS A 141 -3.43 9.03 3.93
CA LYS A 141 -4.91 8.89 3.89
C LYS A 141 -5.44 8.42 2.53
N CYS A 142 -4.54 8.31 1.55
CA CYS A 142 -4.86 7.97 0.17
C CYS A 142 -4.07 6.72 -0.21
N PHE A 143 -4.76 5.76 -0.81
CA PHE A 143 -4.23 4.44 -1.10
C PHE A 143 -4.36 4.12 -2.57
N VAL A 144 -3.50 3.22 -3.02
CA VAL A 144 -3.68 2.46 -4.25
C VAL A 144 -3.56 0.98 -3.90
N THR A 145 -4.44 0.16 -4.45
CA THR A 145 -4.56 -1.27 -4.13
C THR A 145 -4.41 -2.11 -5.40
N ASP A 146 -3.75 -3.25 -5.30
CA ASP A 146 -3.73 -4.25 -6.37
C ASP A 146 -5.12 -4.88 -6.62
N GLY A 147 -5.26 -5.59 -7.75
CA GLY A 147 -6.50 -6.22 -8.17
C GLY A 147 -7.09 -7.24 -7.18
N HIS A 148 -6.25 -7.90 -6.38
CA HIS A 148 -6.64 -8.94 -5.43
C HIS A 148 -7.26 -8.38 -4.14
N LEU A 149 -7.11 -7.07 -3.89
CA LEU A 149 -7.60 -6.39 -2.68
C LEU A 149 -8.92 -5.64 -2.90
N GLY A 150 -9.77 -6.08 -3.85
CA GLY A 150 -11.04 -5.43 -4.16
C GLY A 150 -12.02 -5.35 -2.97
N LYS A 151 -12.07 -6.36 -2.10
CA LYS A 151 -12.92 -6.32 -0.89
C LYS A 151 -12.40 -5.32 0.14
N LEU A 152 -11.08 -5.28 0.36
CA LEU A 152 -10.43 -4.27 1.21
C LEU A 152 -10.66 -2.86 0.68
N THR A 153 -10.49 -2.66 -0.63
CA THR A 153 -10.79 -1.40 -1.34
C THR A 153 -12.20 -0.93 -1.04
N ARG A 154 -13.19 -1.81 -1.19
CA ARG A 154 -14.59 -1.49 -0.92
C ARG A 154 -14.79 -1.09 0.55
N ASN A 155 -14.18 -1.79 1.48
CA ASN A 155 -14.26 -1.47 2.90
C ASN A 155 -13.65 -0.10 3.23
N LEU A 156 -12.46 0.20 2.71
CA LEU A 156 -11.79 1.47 2.94
C LEU A 156 -12.57 2.65 2.31
N ARG A 157 -13.11 2.49 1.10
CA ARG A 157 -13.99 3.51 0.48
C ARG A 157 -15.28 3.72 1.28
N MET A 158 -15.86 2.65 1.82
CA MET A 158 -17.04 2.73 2.71
C MET A 158 -16.75 3.53 3.98
N LEU A 159 -15.54 3.43 4.51
CA LEU A 159 -15.05 4.20 5.65
C LEU A 159 -14.68 5.66 5.30
N GLY A 160 -14.74 6.03 4.02
CA GLY A 160 -14.47 7.39 3.53
C GLY A 160 -13.07 7.62 3.00
N PHE A 161 -12.21 6.60 2.98
CA PHE A 161 -10.84 6.75 2.50
C PHE A 161 -10.73 6.77 0.98
N ASP A 162 -9.78 7.54 0.48
CA ASP A 162 -9.49 7.65 -0.95
C ASP A 162 -8.68 6.45 -1.41
N VAL A 163 -9.27 5.54 -2.19
CA VAL A 163 -8.58 4.34 -2.67
C VAL A 163 -8.71 4.23 -4.18
N ALA A 164 -7.59 4.39 -4.88
CA ALA A 164 -7.46 4.10 -6.31
C ALA A 164 -7.41 2.57 -6.49
N TYR A 165 -8.23 2.05 -7.40
CA TYR A 165 -8.33 0.62 -7.66
C TYR A 165 -8.83 0.39 -9.08
N ASP A 166 -8.20 -0.55 -9.74
CA ASP A 166 -8.56 -1.07 -11.04
C ASP A 166 -8.14 -2.55 -11.03
N PRO A 167 -9.09 -3.50 -11.18
CA PRO A 167 -8.80 -4.91 -11.11
C PRO A 167 -7.82 -5.38 -12.19
N GLU A 168 -7.74 -4.66 -13.32
CA GLU A 168 -6.92 -5.00 -14.48
C GLU A 168 -5.65 -4.15 -14.58
N ALA A 169 -5.35 -3.32 -13.58
CA ALA A 169 -4.15 -2.49 -13.61
C ALA A 169 -2.87 -3.33 -13.48
N GLU A 170 -1.92 -3.05 -14.36
CA GLU A 170 -0.57 -3.61 -14.27
C GLU A 170 0.24 -2.93 -13.15
N ASP A 171 1.24 -3.65 -12.62
CA ASP A 171 2.15 -3.16 -11.56
C ASP A 171 2.71 -1.76 -11.86
N ARG A 172 3.12 -1.50 -13.11
CA ARG A 172 3.64 -0.18 -13.50
C ARG A 172 2.61 0.92 -13.33
N GLN A 173 1.36 0.66 -13.70
CA GLN A 173 0.28 1.64 -13.57
C GLN A 173 -0.06 1.90 -12.08
N LEU A 174 0.01 0.87 -11.24
CA LEU A 174 -0.15 1.02 -9.79
C LEU A 174 0.96 1.91 -9.21
N LEU A 175 2.21 1.66 -9.59
CA LEU A 175 3.37 2.44 -9.14
C LEU A 175 3.35 3.88 -9.65
N ASP A 176 2.95 4.11 -10.89
CA ASP A 176 2.82 5.45 -11.47
C ASP A 176 1.77 6.28 -10.75
N VAL A 177 0.60 5.70 -10.45
CA VAL A 177 -0.47 6.37 -9.69
C VAL A 177 -0.06 6.59 -8.25
N MET A 178 0.62 5.62 -7.64
CA MET A 178 1.18 5.74 -6.30
C MET A 178 2.11 6.94 -6.17
N ASP A 179 3.12 7.02 -7.05
CA ASP A 179 4.16 8.05 -6.99
C ASP A 179 3.59 9.43 -7.36
N ARG A 180 2.82 9.53 -8.46
CA ARG A 180 2.22 10.78 -8.93
C ARG A 180 1.27 11.40 -7.91
N GLU A 181 0.50 10.59 -7.21
CA GLU A 181 -0.54 11.07 -6.28
C GLU A 181 -0.13 10.92 -4.80
N ASN A 182 1.12 10.51 -4.54
CA ASN A 182 1.67 10.27 -3.20
C ASN A 182 0.75 9.39 -2.34
N ARG A 183 0.32 8.25 -2.91
CA ARG A 183 -0.55 7.26 -2.25
C ARG A 183 0.30 6.18 -1.59
N ALA A 184 -0.21 5.59 -0.52
CA ALA A 184 0.37 4.35 0.01
C ALA A 184 -0.08 3.15 -0.82
N LEU A 185 0.86 2.28 -1.18
CA LEU A 185 0.57 1.04 -1.89
C LEU A 185 0.12 -0.06 -0.91
N LEU A 186 -1.06 -0.61 -1.15
CA LEU A 186 -1.57 -1.80 -0.47
C LEU A 186 -1.52 -2.97 -1.43
N THR A 187 -0.69 -3.96 -1.14
CA THR A 187 -0.57 -5.17 -1.96
C THR A 187 -0.03 -6.32 -1.15
N ARG A 188 -0.45 -7.55 -1.46
CA ARG A 188 0.16 -8.77 -0.90
C ARG A 188 1.34 -9.27 -1.73
N ASP A 189 1.61 -8.65 -2.88
CA ASP A 189 2.82 -8.92 -3.66
C ASP A 189 4.02 -8.20 -3.02
N ARG A 190 4.89 -9.00 -2.42
CA ARG A 190 6.11 -8.52 -1.77
C ARG A 190 7.08 -7.89 -2.77
N ARG A 191 7.17 -8.44 -4.00
CA ARG A 191 8.09 -7.93 -5.03
C ARG A 191 7.65 -6.53 -5.47
N LEU A 192 6.34 -6.33 -5.60
CA LEU A 192 5.78 -5.01 -5.90
C LEU A 192 6.08 -4.01 -4.78
N LEU A 193 5.94 -4.39 -3.51
CA LEU A 193 6.31 -3.53 -2.37
C LEU A 193 7.80 -3.21 -2.29
N MET A 194 8.67 -4.12 -2.72
CA MET A 194 10.13 -3.94 -2.75
C MET A 194 10.60 -3.06 -3.91
N HIS A 195 9.69 -2.64 -4.81
CA HIS A 195 10.07 -1.76 -5.89
C HIS A 195 10.60 -0.43 -5.36
N ALA A 196 11.73 0.05 -5.89
CA ALA A 196 12.49 1.17 -5.32
C ALA A 196 11.69 2.49 -5.19
N VAL A 197 10.68 2.70 -6.04
CA VAL A 197 9.80 3.89 -6.00
C VAL A 197 8.79 3.86 -4.85
N VAL A 198 8.53 2.70 -4.25
CA VAL A 198 7.55 2.56 -3.16
C VAL A 198 8.11 3.20 -1.91
N ARG A 199 7.57 4.34 -1.50
CA ARG A 199 8.01 5.02 -0.27
C ARG A 199 7.20 4.60 0.94
N THR A 200 5.94 4.24 0.73
CA THR A 200 5.01 3.89 1.80
C THR A 200 4.05 2.84 1.28
N GLY A 201 3.85 1.81 2.08
CA GLY A 201 2.96 0.72 1.72
C GLY A 201 2.71 -0.21 2.88
N TYR A 202 1.87 -1.21 2.63
CA TYR A 202 1.54 -2.25 3.57
C TYR A 202 1.10 -3.52 2.86
N CYS A 203 1.54 -4.66 3.37
CA CYS A 203 1.13 -5.99 2.98
C CYS A 203 0.12 -6.55 3.99
N PRO A 204 -1.18 -6.59 3.67
CA PRO A 204 -2.14 -7.19 4.58
C PRO A 204 -1.78 -8.64 4.93
N ARG A 205 -1.80 -8.95 6.23
CA ARG A 205 -1.40 -10.25 6.78
C ARG A 205 -2.56 -11.22 6.67
N SER A 206 -3.74 -10.80 7.13
CA SER A 206 -4.95 -11.60 7.05
C SER A 206 -5.44 -11.81 5.61
N GLN A 207 -6.19 -12.89 5.42
CA GLN A 207 -6.99 -13.13 4.22
C GLN A 207 -8.43 -12.62 4.36
N ASP A 208 -8.87 -12.31 5.58
CA ASP A 208 -10.19 -11.77 5.84
C ASP A 208 -10.22 -10.26 5.57
N PRO A 209 -11.10 -9.75 4.70
CA PRO A 209 -11.15 -8.33 4.34
C PRO A 209 -11.44 -7.38 5.52
N ASP A 210 -12.15 -7.83 6.56
CA ASP A 210 -12.44 -6.99 7.72
C ASP A 210 -11.21 -6.87 8.61
N GLU A 211 -10.49 -7.97 8.82
CA GLU A 211 -9.19 -7.96 9.50
C GLU A 211 -8.15 -7.12 8.72
N GLN A 212 -8.05 -7.29 7.39
CA GLN A 212 -7.20 -6.42 6.55
C GLN A 212 -7.55 -4.94 6.71
N THR A 213 -8.84 -4.62 6.86
CA THR A 213 -9.29 -3.24 7.07
C THR A 213 -8.80 -2.72 8.42
N VAL A 214 -8.91 -3.51 9.48
CA VAL A 214 -8.40 -3.17 10.82
C VAL A 214 -6.88 -2.98 10.80
N GLU A 215 -6.15 -3.87 10.11
CA GLU A 215 -4.70 -3.78 9.92
C GLU A 215 -4.29 -2.44 9.28
N VAL A 216 -4.92 -2.07 8.15
CA VAL A 216 -4.64 -0.80 7.46
C VAL A 216 -4.96 0.41 8.35
N ILE A 217 -6.09 0.38 9.07
CA ILE A 217 -6.45 1.48 9.98
C ILE A 217 -5.40 1.65 11.08
N ARG A 218 -4.92 0.55 11.68
CA ARG A 218 -3.88 0.59 12.71
C ARG A 218 -2.54 1.05 12.14
N ARG A 219 -2.11 0.48 11.01
CA ARG A 219 -0.84 0.79 10.33
C ARG A 219 -0.66 2.28 10.01
N PHE A 220 -1.74 2.96 9.64
CA PHE A 220 -1.74 4.36 9.21
C PHE A 220 -2.52 5.29 10.17
N ASN A 221 -2.82 4.82 11.39
CA ASN A 221 -3.52 5.59 12.42
C ASN A 221 -4.79 6.32 11.92
N LEU A 222 -5.67 5.58 11.24
CA LEU A 222 -6.81 6.17 10.52
C LEU A 222 -8.10 6.26 11.33
N LEU A 223 -8.15 5.75 12.57
CA LEU A 223 -9.39 5.59 13.33
C LEU A 223 -10.16 6.92 13.47
N GLY A 224 -9.45 8.00 13.82
CA GLY A 224 -10.03 9.34 13.98
C GLY A 224 -10.42 10.04 12.67
N LEU A 225 -10.14 9.43 11.52
CA LEU A 225 -10.39 10.00 10.18
C LEU A 225 -11.54 9.31 9.45
N ILE A 226 -12.17 8.31 10.07
CA ILE A 226 -13.29 7.57 9.48
C ILE A 226 -14.49 8.50 9.30
N ALA A 227 -14.88 8.70 8.05
CA ALA A 227 -16.05 9.47 7.64
C ALA A 227 -16.89 8.61 6.67
N PRO A 228 -17.78 7.74 7.19
CA PRO A 228 -18.43 6.74 6.36
C PRO A 228 -19.33 7.34 5.27
N PHE A 229 -19.48 6.61 4.17
CA PHE A 229 -20.46 6.92 3.12
C PHE A 229 -20.29 8.30 2.44
N ILE A 230 -19.06 8.83 2.39
CA ILE A 230 -18.74 10.07 1.65
C ILE A 230 -18.11 9.81 0.28
N ARG A 231 -17.79 8.56 -0.05
CA ARG A 231 -17.18 8.14 -1.32
C ARG A 231 -17.96 7.04 -2.00
N CYS A 232 -17.95 7.08 -3.32
CA CYS A 232 -18.53 6.05 -4.16
C CYS A 232 -17.72 4.75 -4.04
N LEU A 233 -18.40 3.66 -3.71
CA LEU A 233 -17.76 2.34 -3.62
C LEU A 233 -17.25 1.86 -4.99
N ARG A 234 -17.86 2.32 -6.10
CA ARG A 234 -17.51 1.92 -7.48
C ARG A 234 -16.31 2.71 -8.01
N CYS A 235 -16.40 4.04 -8.02
CA CYS A 235 -15.41 4.90 -8.69
C CYS A 235 -14.62 5.82 -7.75
N ASN A 236 -14.78 5.71 -6.43
CA ASN A 236 -14.06 6.48 -5.41
C ASN A 236 -14.32 8.00 -5.37
N ALA A 237 -15.04 8.55 -6.35
CA ALA A 237 -15.46 9.96 -6.35
C ALA A 237 -16.36 10.30 -5.15
N SER A 238 -16.42 11.59 -4.80
CA SER A 238 -17.23 12.07 -3.67
C SER A 238 -18.72 11.83 -3.89
N LEU A 239 -19.44 11.63 -2.79
CA LEU A 239 -20.89 11.58 -2.75
C LEU A 239 -21.44 12.93 -2.29
N GLN A 240 -22.37 13.48 -3.05
CA GLN A 240 -23.08 14.71 -2.71
C GLN A 240 -24.52 14.39 -2.36
N GLU A 241 -25.08 15.10 -1.38
CA GLU A 241 -26.50 15.01 -1.07
C GLU A 241 -27.33 15.55 -2.25
N ILE A 242 -28.44 14.88 -2.53
CA ILE A 242 -29.36 15.26 -3.61
C ILE A 242 -30.79 15.14 -3.09
N THR A 243 -31.67 16.02 -3.54
CA THR A 243 -33.07 15.95 -3.12
C THR A 243 -33.77 14.82 -3.84
N LYS A 244 -34.77 14.22 -3.18
CA LYS A 244 -35.60 13.19 -3.79
C LYS A 244 -36.33 13.68 -5.04
N ALA A 245 -36.74 14.95 -5.06
CA ALA A 245 -37.42 15.57 -6.19
C ALA A 245 -36.56 15.53 -7.47
N ASP A 246 -35.25 15.77 -7.34
CA ASP A 246 -34.32 15.80 -8.48
C ASP A 246 -34.09 14.44 -9.14
N ILE A 247 -34.41 13.34 -8.44
CA ILE A 247 -34.13 11.97 -8.88
C ILE A 247 -35.37 11.07 -8.86
N ILE A 248 -36.55 11.60 -8.57
CA ILE A 248 -37.75 10.79 -8.29
C ILE A 248 -38.10 9.87 -9.45
N GLU A 249 -37.82 10.28 -10.69
CA GLU A 249 -38.07 9.48 -11.89
C GLU A 249 -37.07 8.32 -12.09
N GLU A 250 -35.88 8.42 -11.49
CA GLU A 250 -34.82 7.39 -11.56
C GLU A 250 -34.99 6.31 -10.47
N LEU A 251 -35.84 6.55 -9.47
CA LEU A 251 -36.01 5.66 -8.32
C LEU A 251 -37.02 4.54 -8.59
N GLU A 252 -36.76 3.35 -8.05
CA GLU A 252 -37.74 2.27 -8.03
C GLU A 252 -38.95 2.63 -7.15
N PRO A 253 -40.18 2.11 -7.43
CA PRO A 253 -41.39 2.50 -6.73
C PRO A 253 -41.33 2.40 -5.20
N LEU A 254 -40.81 1.30 -4.65
CA LEU A 254 -40.67 1.15 -3.20
C LEU A 254 -39.63 2.13 -2.62
N THR A 255 -38.59 2.45 -3.39
CA THR A 255 -37.57 3.43 -2.99
C THR A 255 -38.16 4.83 -2.93
N LYS A 256 -39.04 5.19 -3.87
CA LYS A 256 -39.83 6.43 -3.84
C LYS A 256 -40.74 6.53 -2.62
N ILE A 257 -41.20 5.42 -2.06
CA ILE A 257 -42.14 5.44 -0.92
C ILE A 257 -41.40 5.52 0.42
N TYR A 258 -40.36 4.70 0.60
CA TYR A 258 -39.79 4.45 1.94
C TYR A 258 -38.54 5.27 2.30
N TYR A 259 -37.93 5.97 1.35
CA TYR A 259 -36.67 6.68 1.59
C TYR A 259 -36.72 8.15 1.17
N GLU A 260 -36.10 9.00 1.99
CA GLU A 260 -36.04 10.46 1.78
C GLU A 260 -34.61 10.98 1.61
N GLN A 261 -33.60 10.21 2.04
CA GLN A 261 -32.20 10.63 2.02
C GLN A 261 -31.46 9.95 0.88
N PHE A 262 -30.89 10.77 -0.01
CA PHE A 262 -30.16 10.29 -1.18
C PHE A 262 -28.83 11.00 -1.33
N ARG A 263 -27.85 10.27 -1.85
CA ARG A 263 -26.57 10.82 -2.28
C ARG A 263 -26.26 10.39 -3.70
N ARG A 264 -25.79 11.30 -4.53
CA ARG A 264 -25.33 11.04 -5.90
C ARG A 264 -23.81 11.11 -6.00
N CYS A 265 -23.24 10.16 -6.71
CA CYS A 265 -21.81 10.18 -7.02
C CYS A 265 -21.50 11.24 -8.09
N THR A 266 -20.50 12.08 -7.82
CA THR A 266 -20.01 13.11 -8.76
C THR A 266 -19.25 12.57 -9.97
N GLY A 267 -18.84 11.29 -9.93
CA GLY A 267 -18.11 10.62 -11.00
C GLY A 267 -19.01 9.79 -11.91
N CYS A 268 -19.59 8.71 -11.37
CA CYS A 268 -20.38 7.76 -12.15
C CYS A 268 -21.90 7.95 -12.05
N GLY A 269 -22.39 8.98 -11.34
CA GLY A 269 -23.82 9.27 -11.20
C GLY A 269 -24.60 8.31 -10.30
N GLN A 270 -23.97 7.25 -9.78
CA GLN A 270 -24.63 6.26 -8.91
C GLN A 270 -25.33 6.93 -7.72
N ILE A 271 -26.60 6.57 -7.51
CA ILE A 271 -27.41 7.01 -6.38
C ILE A 271 -27.30 5.99 -5.24
N TYR A 272 -27.17 6.48 -4.00
CA TYR A 272 -27.08 5.73 -2.75
C TYR A 272 -28.13 6.25 -1.76
N TRP A 273 -28.72 5.34 -0.97
CA TRP A 273 -29.67 5.65 0.10
C TRP A 273 -29.53 4.63 1.26
N PRO A 274 -29.95 4.96 2.49
CA PRO A 274 -29.88 4.06 3.64
C PRO A 274 -30.97 2.98 3.57
N GLY A 275 -30.86 2.07 2.60
CA GLY A 275 -31.77 0.95 2.39
C GLY A 275 -31.79 -0.08 3.52
N SER A 276 -32.51 -1.19 3.31
CA SER A 276 -32.64 -2.31 4.27
C SER A 276 -31.29 -2.89 4.74
N HIS A 277 -30.22 -2.79 3.94
CA HIS A 277 -28.89 -3.25 4.30
C HIS A 277 -28.09 -2.27 5.18
N PHE A 278 -28.55 -1.03 5.34
CA PHE A 278 -27.82 0.01 6.05
C PHE A 278 -27.56 -0.32 7.53
N PRO A 279 -28.52 -0.86 8.31
CA PRO A 279 -28.25 -1.25 9.70
C PRO A 279 -27.17 -2.32 9.84
N LYS A 280 -27.10 -3.26 8.88
CA LYS A 280 -26.06 -4.30 8.87
C LYS A 280 -24.68 -3.69 8.58
N LEU A 281 -24.60 -2.71 7.69
CA LEU A 281 -23.37 -1.97 7.41
C LEU A 281 -22.92 -1.16 8.61
N GLN A 282 -23.83 -0.49 9.32
CA GLN A 282 -23.51 0.24 10.55
C GLN A 282 -22.94 -0.67 11.64
N LYS A 283 -23.59 -1.82 11.91
CA LYS A 283 -23.06 -2.81 12.87
C LYS A 283 -21.66 -3.31 12.50
N ARG A 284 -21.40 -3.52 11.21
CA ARG A 284 -20.07 -3.92 10.72
C ARG A 284 -19.03 -2.81 10.95
N LEU A 285 -19.41 -1.55 10.72
CA LEU A 285 -18.54 -0.39 11.00
C LEU A 285 -18.21 -0.27 12.49
N GLU A 286 -19.19 -0.46 13.37
CA GLU A 286 -19.00 -0.48 14.82
C GLU A 286 -18.03 -1.60 15.24
N LYS A 287 -18.18 -2.80 14.68
CA LYS A 287 -17.26 -3.91 14.93
C LYS A 287 -15.82 -3.59 14.49
N ILE A 288 -15.64 -2.99 13.31
CA ILE A 288 -14.32 -2.55 12.83
C ILE A 288 -13.73 -1.52 13.80
N ARG A 289 -14.51 -0.52 14.23
CA ARG A 289 -14.04 0.51 15.18
C ARG A 289 -13.63 -0.09 16.53
N ALA A 290 -14.45 -1.00 17.07
CA ALA A 290 -14.14 -1.70 18.32
C ALA A 290 -12.86 -2.53 18.21
N ASN A 291 -12.69 -3.26 17.11
CA ASN A 291 -11.50 -4.06 16.86
C ASN A 291 -10.23 -3.23 16.68
N VAL A 292 -10.32 -2.00 16.14
CA VAL A 292 -9.14 -1.12 16.01
C VAL A 292 -8.71 -0.56 17.37
N GLY A 293 -9.67 -0.21 18.22
CA GLY A 293 -9.42 0.39 19.55
C GLY A 293 -9.07 -0.60 20.65
N SER A 294 -9.23 -1.90 20.41
CA SER A 294 -8.74 -2.99 21.27
C SER A 294 -7.27 -3.26 21.01
#